data_AF-A0A094B9N3-F1
#
_entry.id   AF-A0A094B9N3-F1
#
_cell.length_a   1.000
_cell.length_b   1.000
_cell.length_c   1.000
_cell.angle_alpha   90.00
_cell.angle_beta   90.00
_cell.angle_gamma   90.00
#
_symmetry.space_group_name_H-M   'P 1'
#
loop_
_entity.id
_entity.type
_entity.pdbx_description
1 polymer ?
#
loop_
_entity_poly.entity_id
_entity_poly.type
_entity_poly.pdbx_seq_one_letter_code
_entity_poly.pdbx_strand_id
1 'polypeptide(L)'
;MSDDPDFMRMFGNNATLNRMCLACDSMHVVGQCPLKRSGAEHCGLCGLAHYGYVASGVKAACPHFSSETQVRLMIDSLKMSTEPREIVDEARKYLRGVIGNLVKKKRDAEMQEAARSRPILPPKYLKGGSQTAQSRPILPPGLPRGGAQTQWRVAPQGR
;
A
#
# COMPACT_ATOMS: atom_id res chain seq x y z
N MET A 1 -0.41 44.50 23.29
CA MET A 1 0.82 43.73 23.00
C MET A 1 0.86 43.32 21.52
N SER A 2 0.51 44.22 20.61
CA SER A 2 0.45 43.93 19.16
C SER A 2 1.02 45.08 18.32
N ASP A 3 1.51 46.13 18.96
CA ASP A 3 2.03 47.36 18.35
C ASP A 3 3.57 47.45 18.48
N ASP A 4 4.25 46.31 18.59
CA ASP A 4 5.72 46.27 18.56
C ASP A 4 6.22 46.40 17.12
N PRO A 5 6.95 47.48 16.76
CA PRO A 5 7.40 47.74 15.39
C PRO A 5 8.39 46.68 14.88
N ASP A 6 9.06 45.97 15.79
CA ASP A 6 9.97 44.86 15.46
C ASP A 6 9.23 43.59 15.03
N PHE A 7 8.02 43.33 15.53
CA PHE A 7 7.19 42.21 15.07
C PHE A 7 6.74 42.41 13.61
N MET A 8 6.39 43.66 13.24
CA MET A 8 6.14 44.03 11.84
C MET A 8 7.41 44.00 10.97
N ARG A 9 8.59 44.34 11.49
CA ARG A 9 9.84 44.26 10.71
C ARG A 9 10.29 42.83 10.42
N MET A 10 10.10 41.89 11.34
CA MET A 10 10.52 40.49 11.14
C MET A 10 9.49 39.64 10.37
N PHE A 11 8.18 39.83 10.60
CA PHE A 11 7.13 39.02 9.97
C PHE A 11 6.23 39.81 8.99
N GLY A 12 6.26 41.14 9.01
CA GLY A 12 5.20 42.00 8.46
C GLY A 12 5.26 42.35 6.97
N ASN A 13 6.27 41.92 6.20
CA ASN A 13 6.35 42.25 4.77
C ASN A 13 6.31 41.05 3.81
N ASN A 14 6.03 39.84 4.32
CA ASN A 14 5.91 38.65 3.45
C ASN A 14 4.49 38.43 2.91
N ALA A 15 3.49 39.11 3.49
CA ALA A 15 2.07 38.96 3.15
C ALA A 15 1.64 39.70 1.87
N THR A 16 2.54 40.37 1.16
CA THR A 16 2.27 41.06 -0.12
C THR A 16 3.20 40.62 -1.25
N LEU A 17 4.22 39.81 -0.95
CA LEU A 17 5.18 39.33 -1.94
C LEU A 17 4.69 38.01 -2.52
N ASN A 18 4.45 38.00 -3.84
CA ASN A 18 4.24 36.77 -4.59
C ASN A 18 5.55 35.98 -4.59
N ARG A 19 5.50 34.73 -4.12
CA ARG A 19 6.64 33.80 -4.11
C ARG A 19 6.21 32.45 -4.64
N MET A 20 7.15 31.71 -5.21
CA MET A 20 6.94 30.33 -5.61
C MET A 20 6.70 29.46 -4.37
N CYS A 21 5.55 28.80 -4.31
CA CYS A 21 5.16 27.98 -3.18
C CYS A 21 5.62 26.53 -3.35
N LEU A 22 6.36 26.00 -2.38
CA LEU A 22 6.85 24.62 -2.39
C LEU A 22 5.74 23.55 -2.26
N ALA A 23 4.51 23.95 -1.94
CA ALA A 23 3.40 23.01 -1.77
C ALA A 23 2.61 22.82 -3.07
N CYS A 24 2.42 23.90 -3.85
CA CYS A 24 1.59 23.90 -5.06
C CYS A 24 2.35 24.29 -6.33
N ASP A 25 3.65 24.54 -6.21
CA ASP A 25 4.57 24.98 -7.27
C ASP A 25 4.09 26.19 -8.08
N SER A 26 3.21 27.00 -7.50
CA SER A 26 2.66 28.21 -8.12
C SER A 26 3.08 29.48 -7.36
N MET A 27 3.13 30.61 -8.07
CA MET A 27 3.41 31.90 -7.47
C MET A 27 2.13 32.50 -6.86
N HIS A 28 2.15 32.74 -5.55
CA HIS A 28 1.07 33.44 -4.86
C HIS A 28 1.58 34.14 -3.60
N VAL A 29 0.73 34.99 -3.02
CA VAL A 29 0.99 35.68 -1.75
C VAL A 29 1.08 34.67 -0.60
N VAL A 30 1.92 34.94 0.40
CA VAL A 30 2.01 34.11 1.61
C VAL A 30 0.65 33.99 2.30
N GLY A 31 0.27 32.76 2.65
CA GLY A 31 -1.03 32.46 3.26
C GLY A 31 -2.18 32.26 2.25
N GLN A 32 -2.00 32.63 0.99
CA GLN A 32 -3.02 32.54 -0.06
C GLN A 32 -2.88 31.30 -0.95
N CYS A 33 -2.19 30.26 -0.48
CA CYS A 33 -1.99 29.02 -1.24
C CYS A 33 -3.33 28.39 -1.64
N PRO A 34 -3.55 28.09 -2.93
CA PRO A 34 -4.79 27.46 -3.38
C PRO A 34 -5.00 26.09 -2.72
N LEU A 35 -3.94 25.30 -2.52
CA LEU A 35 -4.03 24.02 -1.80
C LEU A 35 -4.37 24.17 -0.32
N LYS A 36 -3.99 25.30 0.30
CA LYS A 36 -4.39 25.60 1.69
C LYS A 36 -5.86 26.03 1.76
N ARG A 37 -6.32 26.77 0.74
CA ARG A 37 -7.70 27.27 0.65
C ARG A 37 -8.72 26.21 0.22
N SER A 38 -8.30 25.25 -0.62
CA SER A 38 -9.17 24.15 -1.07
C SER A 38 -9.60 23.22 0.08
N GLY A 39 -8.87 23.24 1.20
CA GLY A 39 -9.10 22.34 2.32
C GLY A 39 -8.71 20.90 1.98
N ALA A 40 -8.98 19.99 2.90
CA ALA A 40 -8.75 18.56 2.70
C ALA A 40 -10.02 17.91 2.12
N GLU A 41 -9.87 17.02 1.13
CA GLU A 41 -10.97 16.15 0.73
C GLU A 41 -11.35 15.18 1.85
N HIS A 42 -12.66 15.04 2.07
CA HIS A 42 -13.21 14.09 3.03
C HIS A 42 -13.79 12.91 2.27
N CYS A 43 -13.58 11.70 2.77
CA CYS A 43 -14.13 10.50 2.15
C CYS A 43 -15.65 10.43 2.31
N GLY A 44 -16.38 10.18 1.21
CA GLY A 44 -17.84 10.03 1.23
C GLY A 44 -18.37 8.80 2.00
N LEU A 45 -17.49 7.92 2.48
CA LEU A 45 -17.89 6.75 3.28
C LEU A 45 -17.73 6.99 4.80
N CYS A 46 -16.61 7.57 5.24
CA CYS A 46 -16.29 7.73 6.65
C CYS A 46 -16.30 9.18 7.14
N GLY A 47 -16.37 10.16 6.23
CA GLY A 47 -16.33 11.59 6.57
C GLY A 47 -14.99 12.09 7.06
N LEU A 48 -13.93 11.27 7.05
CA LEU A 48 -12.58 11.65 7.47
C LEU A 48 -11.72 12.01 6.26
N ALA A 49 -10.79 12.95 6.45
CA ALA A 49 -9.76 13.24 5.47
C ALA A 49 -8.68 12.14 5.51
N HIS A 50 -8.57 11.40 4.41
CA HIS A 50 -7.54 10.38 4.22
C HIS A 50 -7.13 10.32 2.74
N TYR A 51 -5.95 9.78 2.46
CA TYR A 51 -5.47 9.63 1.09
C TYR A 51 -6.32 8.62 0.30
N GLY A 52 -6.61 8.93 -0.96
CA GLY A 52 -7.45 8.10 -1.84
C GLY A 52 -6.79 6.82 -2.35
N TYR A 53 -5.48 6.65 -2.18
CA TYR A 53 -4.72 5.51 -2.70
C TYR A 53 -3.76 4.91 -1.66
N VAL A 54 -3.63 3.58 -1.69
CA VAL A 54 -2.70 2.80 -0.85
C VAL A 54 -1.35 2.63 -1.56
N ALA A 55 -0.56 3.70 -1.67
CA ALA A 55 0.76 3.62 -2.34
C ALA A 55 1.86 2.95 -1.51
N SER A 56 1.76 2.89 -0.18
CA SER A 56 2.92 2.57 0.64
C SER A 56 2.51 1.98 1.97
N GLY A 57 2.40 0.65 2.05
CA GLY A 57 2.50 -0.17 3.28
C GLY A 57 1.56 0.12 4.45
N VAL A 58 0.78 1.20 4.39
CA VAL A 58 -0.14 1.69 5.40
C VAL A 58 -1.56 1.38 4.90
N LYS A 59 -2.38 0.96 5.85
CA LYS A 59 -3.74 0.41 5.74
C LYS A 59 -4.61 1.02 4.62
N ALA A 60 -5.57 0.20 4.18
CA ALA A 60 -6.67 0.53 3.27
C ALA A 60 -7.07 2.01 3.31
N ALA A 61 -7.18 2.63 2.12
CA ALA A 61 -7.44 4.06 1.94
C ALA A 61 -8.47 4.60 2.95
N CYS A 62 -9.62 3.93 3.08
CA CYS A 62 -10.62 4.24 4.11
C CYS A 62 -10.54 3.26 5.30
N PRO A 63 -10.58 3.74 6.56
CA PRO A 63 -10.60 2.89 7.76
C PRO A 63 -11.75 1.87 7.77
N HIS A 64 -12.87 2.15 7.10
CA HIS A 64 -14.02 1.25 7.06
C HIS A 64 -13.76 -0.07 6.32
N PHE A 65 -12.78 -0.10 5.40
CA PHE A 65 -12.39 -1.33 4.72
C PHE A 65 -11.47 -2.22 5.57
N SER A 66 -11.10 -1.81 6.79
CA SER A 66 -10.29 -2.63 7.69
C SER A 66 -11.10 -3.64 8.50
N SER A 67 -12.41 -3.43 8.63
CA SER A 67 -13.30 -4.29 9.43
C SER A 67 -14.17 -5.18 8.53
N GLU A 68 -14.04 -6.49 8.69
CA GLU A 68 -14.80 -7.48 7.92
C GLU A 68 -16.32 -7.35 8.12
N THR A 69 -16.76 -7.13 9.37
CA THR A 69 -18.18 -6.96 9.71
C THR A 69 -18.75 -5.71 9.06
N GLN A 70 -17.98 -4.62 9.03
CA GLN A 70 -18.38 -3.39 8.38
C GLN A 70 -18.56 -3.57 6.87
N VAL A 71 -17.62 -4.26 6.21
CA VAL A 71 -17.71 -4.52 4.77
C VAL A 71 -18.93 -5.39 4.43
N ARG A 72 -19.32 -6.34 5.30
CA ARG A 72 -20.58 -7.10 5.12
C ARG A 72 -21.81 -6.19 5.17
N LEU A 73 -21.88 -5.28 6.14
CA LEU A 73 -22.97 -4.30 6.24
C LEU A 73 -23.05 -3.40 4.99
N MET A 74 -21.89 -3.03 4.41
CA MET A 74 -21.84 -2.28 3.16
C MET A 74 -22.40 -3.08 1.96
N ILE A 75 -22.18 -4.39 1.91
CA ILE A 75 -22.78 -5.24 0.86
C ILE A 75 -24.31 -5.28 1.02
N ASP A 76 -24.80 -5.31 2.25
CA ASP A 76 -26.23 -5.29 2.53
C ASP A 76 -26.86 -3.94 2.20
N SER A 77 -26.18 -2.82 2.46
CA SER A 77 -26.67 -1.49 2.06
C SER A 77 -26.77 -1.33 0.54
N LEU A 78 -25.85 -1.93 -0.23
CA LEU A 78 -25.92 -1.98 -1.69
C LEU A 78 -27.14 -2.74 -2.25
N LYS A 79 -27.89 -3.48 -1.43
CA LYS A 79 -29.16 -4.09 -1.87
C LYS A 79 -30.31 -3.08 -1.91
N MET A 80 -30.20 -2.02 -1.12
CA MET A 80 -31.20 -0.95 -1.00
C MET A 80 -30.87 0.26 -1.89
N SER A 81 -29.71 0.27 -2.56
CA SER A 81 -29.32 1.36 -3.46
C SER A 81 -30.20 1.40 -4.71
N THR A 82 -30.58 2.61 -5.14
CA THR A 82 -31.33 2.89 -6.38
C THR A 82 -30.44 3.17 -7.58
N GLU A 83 -29.12 2.96 -7.44
CA GLU A 83 -28.13 3.15 -8.50
C GLU A 83 -28.24 2.09 -9.61
N PRO A 84 -27.71 2.36 -10.82
CA PRO A 84 -27.71 1.39 -11.91
C PRO A 84 -26.99 0.10 -11.51
N ARG A 85 -27.54 -1.03 -11.96
CA ARG A 85 -27.10 -2.38 -11.56
C ARG A 85 -25.63 -2.64 -11.89
N GLU A 86 -25.15 -2.08 -13.00
CA GLU A 86 -23.75 -2.21 -13.44
C GLU A 86 -22.77 -1.71 -12.36
N ILE A 87 -23.03 -0.54 -11.79
CA ILE A 87 -22.18 0.06 -10.73
C ILE A 87 -22.31 -0.74 -9.43
N VAL A 88 -23.53 -1.16 -9.09
CA VAL A 88 -23.79 -1.93 -7.86
C VAL A 88 -23.09 -3.29 -7.89
N ASP A 89 -23.09 -3.98 -9.04
CA ASP A 89 -22.48 -5.30 -9.18
C ASP A 89 -20.94 -5.22 -9.16
N GLU A 90 -20.36 -4.18 -9.77
CA GLU A 90 -18.94 -3.88 -9.65
C GLU A 90 -18.55 -3.57 -8.20
N ALA A 91 -19.32 -2.72 -7.51
CA ALA A 91 -19.09 -2.40 -6.11
C ALA A 91 -19.17 -3.65 -5.22
N ARG A 92 -20.18 -4.51 -5.42
CA ARG A 92 -20.29 -5.80 -4.69
C ARG A 92 -19.12 -6.73 -4.97
N LYS A 93 -18.66 -6.81 -6.22
CA LYS A 93 -17.49 -7.61 -6.60
C LYS A 93 -16.24 -7.11 -5.87
N TYR A 94 -16.05 -5.79 -5.81
CA TYR A 94 -14.95 -5.17 -5.08
C TYR A 94 -15.01 -5.49 -3.58
N LEU A 95 -16.14 -5.26 -2.92
CA LEU A 95 -16.31 -5.51 -1.47
C LEU A 95 -16.07 -6.98 -1.10
N ARG A 96 -16.49 -7.93 -1.95
CA ARG A 96 -16.15 -9.36 -1.77
C ARG A 96 -14.65 -9.62 -1.83
N GLY A 97 -13.94 -8.97 -2.75
CA GLY A 97 -12.47 -9.03 -2.83
C GLY A 97 -11.79 -8.48 -1.58
N VAL A 98 -12.30 -7.37 -1.03
CA VAL A 98 -11.80 -6.79 0.23
C VAL A 98 -11.92 -7.78 1.38
N ILE A 99 -13.08 -8.45 1.52
CA ILE A 99 -13.26 -9.50 2.55
C ILE A 99 -12.21 -10.60 2.41
N GLY A 100 -12.00 -11.10 1.18
CA GLY A 100 -10.99 -12.13 0.92
C GLY A 100 -9.58 -11.71 1.33
N ASN A 101 -9.20 -10.46 1.05
CA ASN A 101 -7.91 -9.90 1.45
C ASN A 101 -7.76 -9.77 2.97
N LEU A 102 -8.82 -9.39 3.68
CA LEU A 102 -8.81 -9.28 5.14
C LEU A 102 -8.62 -10.65 5.80
N VAL A 103 -9.37 -11.66 5.36
CA VAL A 103 -9.28 -13.04 5.88
C VAL A 103 -7.90 -13.64 5.60
N LYS A 104 -7.39 -13.46 4.38
CA LYS A 104 -6.04 -13.92 4.02
C LYS A 104 -4.99 -13.27 4.91
N LYS A 105 -5.05 -11.94 5.08
CA LYS A 105 -4.12 -11.22 5.95
C LYS A 105 -4.18 -11.68 7.41
N LYS A 106 -5.38 -11.96 7.93
CA LYS A 106 -5.55 -12.49 9.29
C LYS A 106 -4.88 -13.86 9.43
N ARG A 107 -5.12 -14.77 8.48
CA ARG A 107 -4.48 -16.09 8.45
C ARG A 107 -2.95 -15.99 8.34
N ASP A 108 -2.45 -15.11 7.49
CA ASP A 108 -1.01 -14.91 7.30
C ASP A 108 -0.36 -14.34 8.59
N ALA A 109 -1.05 -13.44 9.29
CA ALA A 109 -0.60 -12.91 10.58
C ALA A 109 -0.56 -14.01 11.65
N GLU A 110 -1.61 -14.82 11.77
CA GLU A 110 -1.67 -15.96 12.69
C GLU A 110 -0.56 -16.99 12.39
N MET A 111 -0.31 -17.29 11.11
CA MET A 111 0.78 -18.19 10.71
C MET A 111 2.16 -17.61 11.06
N GLN A 112 2.36 -16.31 10.87
CA GLN A 112 3.61 -15.65 11.19
C GLN A 112 3.85 -15.55 12.70
N GLU A 113 2.81 -15.31 13.49
CA GLU A 113 2.86 -15.37 14.95
C GLU A 113 3.17 -16.79 15.43
N ALA A 114 2.50 -17.81 14.88
CA ALA A 114 2.78 -19.21 15.20
C ALA A 114 4.23 -19.61 14.83
N ALA A 115 4.78 -19.07 13.73
CA ALA A 115 6.17 -19.29 13.36
C ALA A 115 7.15 -18.60 14.34
N ARG A 116 6.81 -17.41 14.84
CA ARG A 116 7.61 -16.66 15.83
C ARG A 116 7.52 -17.25 17.23
N SER A 117 6.39 -17.86 17.60
CA SER A 117 6.19 -18.49 18.91
C SER A 117 6.72 -19.93 18.97
N ARG A 118 7.32 -20.46 17.88
CA ARG A 118 8.03 -21.74 17.94
C ARG A 118 9.24 -21.59 18.85
N PRO A 119 9.38 -22.41 19.91
CA PRO A 119 10.60 -22.43 20.69
C PRO A 119 11.77 -22.78 19.78
N ILE A 120 12.87 -22.05 19.91
CA ILE A 120 14.17 -22.45 19.36
C ILE A 120 14.52 -23.76 20.07
N LEU A 121 14.15 -24.89 19.49
CA LEU A 121 14.66 -26.17 19.95
C LEU A 121 16.18 -26.12 19.73
N PRO A 122 17.00 -26.37 20.76
CA PRO A 122 18.43 -26.45 20.58
C PRO A 122 18.72 -27.50 19.50
N PRO A 123 19.75 -27.30 18.65
CA PRO A 123 20.14 -28.28 17.65
C PRO A 123 20.33 -29.61 18.38
N LYS A 124 19.47 -30.61 18.10
CA LYS A 124 19.69 -31.95 18.64
C LYS A 124 20.98 -32.43 18.01
N TYR A 125 22.04 -32.43 18.81
CA TYR A 125 23.32 -33.02 18.45
C TYR A 125 23.05 -34.49 18.12
N LEU A 126 23.03 -34.83 16.83
CA LEU A 126 22.95 -36.21 16.38
C LEU A 126 24.26 -36.89 16.81
N LYS A 127 24.20 -37.60 17.94
CA LYS A 127 25.29 -38.42 18.45
C LYS A 127 25.50 -39.55 17.46
N GLY A 128 26.74 -39.70 17.02
CA GLY A 128 27.12 -40.44 15.83
C GLY A 128 26.73 -41.92 15.85
N GLY A 129 26.34 -42.39 14.67
CA GLY A 129 26.39 -43.79 14.27
C GLY A 129 27.27 -43.90 13.03
N SER A 130 28.53 -44.25 13.23
CA SER A 130 29.45 -44.68 12.17
C SER A 130 28.92 -45.95 11.51
N GLN A 131 28.81 -45.95 10.17
CA GLN A 131 29.03 -47.13 9.32
C GLN A 131 29.04 -46.70 7.84
N THR A 132 30.25 -46.58 7.27
CA THR A 132 30.80 -47.43 6.20
C THR A 132 30.25 -47.17 4.80
N ALA A 133 31.09 -46.44 4.04
CA ALA A 133 31.44 -46.64 2.63
C ALA A 133 30.51 -47.49 1.76
N GLN A 134 29.97 -46.86 0.71
CA GLN A 134 30.01 -47.36 -0.67
C GLN A 134 29.69 -46.21 -1.65
N SER A 135 30.72 -45.50 -2.05
CA SER A 135 30.71 -44.54 -3.15
C SER A 135 30.68 -45.27 -4.50
N ARG A 136 29.59 -45.10 -5.25
CA ARG A 136 29.50 -45.50 -6.67
C ARG A 136 30.36 -44.55 -7.52
N PRO A 137 30.96 -45.04 -8.61
CA PRO A 137 31.93 -44.27 -9.40
C PRO A 137 31.30 -43.12 -10.20
N ILE A 138 32.12 -42.08 -10.36
CA ILE A 138 31.91 -40.82 -11.08
C ILE A 138 31.94 -41.09 -12.60
N LEU A 139 30.97 -40.53 -13.35
CA LEU A 139 30.98 -40.49 -14.81
C LEU A 139 31.19 -39.04 -15.29
N PRO A 140 32.15 -38.74 -16.19
CA PRO A 140 32.36 -37.39 -16.74
C PRO A 140 31.77 -37.29 -18.19
N PRO A 141 31.92 -36.17 -18.93
CA PRO A 141 30.80 -35.31 -19.36
C PRO A 141 30.48 -35.42 -20.86
N GLY A 142 29.23 -35.13 -21.25
CA GLY A 142 28.80 -35.04 -22.64
C GLY A 142 28.05 -33.74 -22.95
N LEU A 143 28.69 -32.84 -23.71
CA LEU A 143 28.13 -31.67 -24.41
C LEU A 143 27.55 -32.12 -25.79
N PRO A 144 26.98 -31.23 -26.65
CA PRO A 144 25.93 -30.22 -26.46
C PRO A 144 24.86 -30.30 -27.58
N ARG A 145 23.68 -29.65 -27.42
CA ARG A 145 22.99 -28.81 -28.45
C ARG A 145 21.53 -28.54 -28.11
N GLY A 146 21.08 -27.32 -28.42
CA GLY A 146 19.68 -27.00 -28.66
C GLY A 146 19.21 -25.73 -27.93
N GLY A 147 19.66 -24.57 -28.38
CA GLY A 147 19.21 -23.28 -27.86
C GLY A 147 17.76 -22.95 -28.25
N ALA A 148 17.02 -22.39 -27.30
CA ALA A 148 15.82 -21.60 -27.56
C ALA A 148 15.80 -20.45 -26.54
N GLN A 149 16.53 -19.39 -26.87
CA GLN A 149 16.54 -18.15 -26.12
C GLN A 149 15.30 -17.35 -26.54
N THR A 150 14.28 -17.32 -25.69
CA THR A 150 13.08 -16.50 -25.92
C THR A 150 13.45 -15.05 -25.61
N GLN A 151 13.71 -14.30 -26.66
CA GLN A 151 14.02 -12.87 -26.63
C GLN A 151 12.73 -12.07 -26.42
N TRP A 152 12.57 -11.46 -25.25
CA TRP A 152 11.55 -10.45 -25.01
C TRP A 152 11.90 -9.20 -25.82
N ARG A 153 11.16 -8.92 -26.90
CA ARG A 153 11.25 -7.65 -27.63
C ARG A 153 10.56 -6.55 -26.83
N VAL A 154 11.34 -5.51 -26.52
CA VAL A 154 10.84 -4.20 -26.12
C VAL A 154 10.34 -3.48 -27.38
N ALA A 155 9.10 -2.99 -27.36
CA ALA A 155 8.55 -2.17 -28.43
C ALA A 155 8.98 -0.70 -28.26
N PRO A 156 9.53 -0.03 -29.29
CA PRO A 156 9.74 1.41 -29.28
C PRO A 156 8.49 2.18 -29.71
N GLN A 157 8.35 3.37 -29.14
CA GLN A 157 7.30 4.36 -29.39
C GLN A 157 7.39 4.99 -30.78
N GLY A 158 6.24 5.36 -31.32
CA GLY A 158 6.02 6.30 -32.43
C GLY A 158 4.51 6.50 -32.57
N ARG A 159 3.94 7.67 -32.81
CA ARG A 159 4.45 8.96 -33.28
C ARG A 159 3.53 10.06 -32.75
#